data_AF-A0A246S4C0-F1
#
_entry.id   AF-A0A246S4C0-F1
#
_cell.length_a   1.000
_cell.length_b   1.000
_cell.length_c   1.000
_cell.angle_alpha   90.00
_cell.angle_beta   90.00
_cell.angle_gamma   90.00
#
_symmetry.space_group_name_H-M   'P 1'
#
loop_
_entity.id
_entity.type
_entity.pdbx_description
1 polymer ?
#
loop_
_entity_poly.entity_id
_entity_poly.type
_entity_poly.pdbx_seq_one_letter_code
_entity_poly.pdbx_strand_id
1 'polypeptide(L)'
;MNNLAALSLLPQEQLNLAYSNEASELKRYKWLALTFLPFDSSVSRLMTAISMECVHRLCNLQEVARKMDLCACVNTEALEKSPLLNTKEPHFFVVDDQMGDQLLARAEEAAKLSCTFFGWLLETNATPELHNTLFEFVTQKSNEFRIIQECREQRAIGFYK
;
A
#
# COMPACT_ATOMS: atom_id res chain seq x y z
N MET A 1 8.94 -33.28 -0.66
CA MET A 1 9.24 -32.36 0.46
C MET A 1 10.73 -32.10 0.44
N ASN A 2 11.15 -30.87 0.06
CA ASN A 2 12.50 -30.28 0.14
C ASN A 2 12.67 -29.29 -1.01
N ASN A 3 12.33 -28.01 -0.80
CA ASN A 3 12.78 -26.86 -1.61
C ASN A 3 12.32 -25.49 -1.06
N LEU A 4 11.44 -25.43 -0.06
CA LEU A 4 11.04 -24.16 0.57
C LEU A 4 12.14 -23.53 1.44
N ALA A 5 13.04 -24.35 2.00
CA ALA A 5 14.20 -23.84 2.75
C ALA A 5 15.21 -23.09 1.85
N ALA A 6 15.14 -23.26 0.52
CA ALA A 6 16.03 -22.60 -0.44
C ALA A 6 15.51 -21.23 -0.93
N LEU A 7 14.33 -20.78 -0.45
CA LEU A 7 13.69 -19.52 -0.86
C LEU A 7 13.46 -18.56 0.32
N SER A 8 14.18 -18.73 1.44
CA SER A 8 14.17 -17.75 2.52
C SER A 8 14.92 -16.50 2.09
N LEU A 9 14.22 -15.37 2.07
CA LEU A 9 14.84 -14.07 1.78
C LEU A 9 15.74 -13.65 2.94
N LEU A 10 16.81 -12.92 2.64
CA LEU A 10 17.63 -12.31 3.69
C LEU A 10 16.82 -11.23 4.42
N PRO A 11 17.05 -10.99 5.71
CA PRO A 11 16.29 -9.99 6.47
C PRO A 11 16.34 -8.59 5.85
N GLN A 12 17.49 -8.21 5.26
CA GLN A 12 17.67 -6.95 4.54
C GLN A 12 16.78 -6.86 3.29
N GLU A 13 16.69 -7.95 2.53
CA GLU A 13 15.87 -8.04 1.33
C GLU A 13 14.39 -7.93 1.69
N GLN A 14 13.96 -8.63 2.75
CA GLN A 14 12.59 -8.58 3.22
C GLN A 14 12.18 -7.19 3.70
N LEU A 15 13.03 -6.55 4.50
CA LEU A 15 12.81 -5.17 4.95
C LEU A 15 12.72 -4.20 3.77
N ASN A 16 13.64 -4.29 2.82
CA ASN A 16 13.65 -3.40 1.66
C ASN A 16 12.41 -3.62 0.77
N LEU A 17 12.00 -4.86 0.56
CA LEU A 17 10.80 -5.21 -0.21
C LEU A 17 9.52 -4.70 0.48
N ALA A 18 9.36 -4.95 1.78
CA ALA A 18 8.22 -4.45 2.56
C ALA A 18 8.16 -2.92 2.51
N TYR A 19 9.30 -2.26 2.75
CA TYR A 19 9.41 -0.81 2.80
C TYR A 19 9.10 -0.18 1.44
N SER A 20 9.67 -0.71 0.37
CA SER A 20 9.46 -0.21 -1.00
C SER A 20 8.00 -0.34 -1.43
N ASN A 21 7.36 -1.47 -1.12
CA ASN A 21 5.94 -1.65 -1.37
C ASN A 21 5.11 -0.62 -0.61
N GLU A 22 5.33 -0.47 0.70
CA GLU A 22 4.57 0.45 1.53
C GLU A 22 4.76 1.93 1.13
N ALA A 23 5.99 2.31 0.76
CA ALA A 23 6.27 3.66 0.27
C ALA A 23 5.56 3.94 -1.07
N SER A 24 5.47 2.93 -1.95
CA SER A 24 4.71 3.03 -3.20
C SER A 24 3.21 3.19 -2.93
N GLU A 25 2.67 2.43 -1.97
CA GLU A 25 1.26 2.52 -1.57
C GLU A 25 0.93 3.89 -0.99
N LEU A 26 1.79 4.41 -0.10
CA LEU A 26 1.64 5.74 0.46
C LEU A 26 1.51 6.80 -0.64
N LYS A 27 2.40 6.75 -1.65
CA LYS A 27 2.37 7.69 -2.78
C LYS A 27 1.07 7.56 -3.55
N ARG A 28 0.61 6.33 -3.82
CA ARG A 28 -0.64 6.06 -4.54
C ARG A 28 -1.85 6.63 -3.80
N TYR A 29 -1.98 6.36 -2.50
CA TYR A 29 -3.13 6.82 -1.72
C TYR A 29 -3.11 8.34 -1.49
N LYS A 30 -1.94 8.94 -1.29
CA LYS A 30 -1.83 10.41 -1.27
C LYS A 30 -2.25 11.03 -2.60
N TRP A 31 -1.81 10.44 -3.71
CA TRP A 31 -2.21 10.91 -5.03
C TRP A 31 -3.72 10.77 -5.24
N LEU A 32 -4.31 9.60 -4.96
CA LEU A 32 -5.75 9.38 -5.04
C LEU A 32 -6.53 10.36 -4.15
N ALA A 33 -6.08 10.59 -2.92
CA ALA A 33 -6.71 11.56 -2.02
C ALA A 33 -6.80 12.96 -2.64
N LEU A 34 -5.74 13.42 -3.30
CA LEU A 34 -5.70 14.71 -4.00
C LEU A 34 -6.57 14.70 -5.26
N THR A 35 -6.48 13.65 -6.07
CA THR A 35 -7.21 13.50 -7.34
C THR A 35 -8.73 13.49 -7.14
N PHE A 36 -9.22 12.88 -6.05
CA PHE A 36 -10.63 12.83 -5.70
C PHE A 36 -11.13 14.06 -4.93
N LEU A 37 -10.24 14.94 -4.43
CA LEU A 37 -10.61 16.05 -3.56
C LEU A 37 -11.75 16.94 -4.08
N PRO A 38 -11.78 17.38 -5.36
CA PRO A 38 -12.86 18.22 -5.87
C PRO A 38 -14.11 17.44 -6.30
N PHE A 39 -14.02 16.11 -6.42
CA PHE A 39 -15.06 15.27 -7.01
C PHE A 39 -15.86 14.51 -5.95
N ASP A 40 -15.17 13.82 -5.05
CA ASP A 40 -15.77 12.99 -4.00
C ASP A 40 -14.93 13.10 -2.72
N SER A 41 -15.38 13.99 -1.83
CA SER A 41 -14.72 14.25 -0.56
C SER A 41 -14.70 13.03 0.37
N SER A 42 -15.64 12.08 0.22
CA SER A 42 -15.69 10.87 1.03
C SER A 42 -14.56 9.92 0.65
N VAL A 43 -14.37 9.69 -0.66
CA VAL A 43 -13.26 8.91 -1.20
C VAL A 43 -11.92 9.58 -0.89
N SER A 44 -11.83 10.90 -1.07
CA SER A 44 -10.62 11.66 -0.73
C SER A 44 -10.19 11.47 0.73
N ARG A 45 -11.15 11.56 1.67
CA ARG A 45 -10.90 11.34 3.10
C ARG A 45 -10.51 9.90 3.39
N LEU A 46 -11.13 8.92 2.74
CA LEU A 46 -10.79 7.52 2.90
C LEU A 46 -9.34 7.25 2.45
N MET A 47 -8.97 7.73 1.26
CA MET A 47 -7.59 7.56 0.74
C MET A 47 -6.57 8.28 1.63
N THR A 48 -6.94 9.43 2.22
CA THR A 48 -6.11 10.10 3.23
C THR A 48 -5.91 9.20 4.45
N ALA A 49 -6.98 8.59 4.98
CA ALA A 49 -6.90 7.69 6.13
C ALA A 49 -6.02 6.47 5.85
N ILE A 50 -6.19 5.82 4.69
CA ILE A 50 -5.35 4.70 4.28
C ILE A 50 -3.89 5.13 4.12
N SER A 51 -3.64 6.34 3.58
CA SER A 51 -2.28 6.87 3.49
C SER A 51 -1.62 7.07 4.87
N MET A 52 -2.40 7.40 5.91
CA MET A 52 -1.88 7.51 7.27
C MET A 52 -1.53 6.12 7.84
N GLU A 53 -2.34 5.09 7.57
CA GLU A 53 -1.99 3.70 7.91
C GLU A 53 -0.68 3.25 7.22
N CYS A 54 -0.44 3.69 5.98
CA CYS A 54 0.85 3.45 5.33
C CYS A 54 2.03 4.09 6.08
N VAL A 55 1.86 5.32 6.60
CA VAL A 55 2.89 5.97 7.41
C VAL A 55 3.15 5.17 8.69
N HIS A 56 2.11 4.70 9.38
CA HIS A 56 2.26 3.87 10.58
C HIS A 56 3.04 2.58 10.29
N ARG A 57 2.74 1.90 9.19
CA ARG A 57 3.48 0.70 8.76
C ARG A 57 4.94 1.02 8.41
N LEU A 58 5.22 2.12 7.71
CA LEU A 58 6.59 2.55 7.42
C LEU A 58 7.39 2.82 8.71
N CYS A 59 6.78 3.47 9.70
CA CYS A 59 7.40 3.69 11.01
C CYS A 59 7.68 2.36 11.73
N ASN A 60 6.75 1.41 11.70
CA ASN A 60 6.96 0.09 12.28
C ASN A 60 8.14 -0.65 11.61
N LEU A 61 8.24 -0.60 10.28
CA LEU A 61 9.38 -1.18 9.55
C LEU A 61 10.71 -0.51 9.92
N GLN A 62 10.72 0.81 10.09
CA GLN A 62 11.91 1.55 10.55
C GLN A 62 12.33 1.13 11.96
N GLU A 63 11.38 0.98 12.88
CA GLU A 63 11.68 0.56 14.25
C GLU A 63 12.23 -0.87 14.30
N VAL A 64 11.70 -1.79 13.48
CA VAL A 64 12.24 -3.15 13.37
C VAL A 64 13.63 -3.14 12.74
N ALA A 65 13.82 -2.39 11.65
CA ALA A 65 15.13 -2.21 11.03
C ALA A 65 16.16 -1.67 12.02
N ARG A 66 15.79 -0.70 12.87
CA ARG A 66 16.64 -0.15 13.94
C ARG A 66 17.03 -1.20 14.97
N LYS A 67 16.10 -2.05 15.40
CA LYS A 67 16.38 -3.13 16.36
C LYS A 67 17.34 -4.18 15.80
N MET A 68 17.36 -4.34 14.48
CA MET A 68 18.20 -5.30 13.78
C MET A 68 19.52 -4.69 13.26
N ASP A 69 19.77 -3.40 13.51
CA ASP A 69 20.90 -2.64 12.94
C ASP A 69 20.92 -2.62 11.40
N LEU A 70 19.74 -2.61 10.78
CA LEU A 70 19.52 -2.62 9.33
C LEU A 70 18.89 -1.32 8.81
N CYS A 71 19.06 -0.20 9.51
CA CYS A 71 18.51 1.10 9.10
C CYS A 71 18.95 1.52 7.68
N ALA A 72 20.16 1.14 7.24
CA ALA A 72 20.63 1.44 5.89
C ALA A 72 19.83 0.74 4.78
N CYS A 73 19.08 -0.32 5.12
CA CYS A 73 18.26 -1.09 4.18
C CYS A 73 16.86 -0.48 3.95
N VAL A 74 16.44 0.48 4.78
CA VAL A 74 15.17 1.19 4.62
C VAL A 74 15.45 2.58 4.02
N ASN A 75 15.22 2.72 2.72
CA ASN A 75 15.54 3.95 1.99
C ASN A 75 14.50 5.05 2.24
N THR A 76 14.71 5.83 3.30
CA THR A 76 13.84 6.96 3.66
C THR A 76 13.88 8.10 2.64
N GLU A 77 14.97 8.28 1.92
CA GLU A 77 15.12 9.32 0.88
C GLU A 77 14.21 9.07 -0.33
N ALA A 78 13.81 7.81 -0.56
CA ALA A 78 12.88 7.45 -1.63
C ALA A 78 11.45 7.97 -1.40
N LEU A 79 11.07 8.29 -0.16
CA LEU A 79 9.76 8.90 0.14
C LEU A 79 9.70 10.37 -0.32
N GLU A 80 10.82 11.09 -0.26
CA GLU A 80 10.88 12.53 -0.61
C GLU A 80 10.91 12.76 -2.13
N LYS A 81 11.41 11.79 -2.90
CA LYS A 81 11.33 11.80 -4.37
C LYS A 81 9.92 11.42 -4.80
N SER A 82 9.01 12.37 -4.65
CA SER A 82 7.67 12.30 -5.21
C SER A 82 7.76 12.46 -6.73
N PRO A 83 7.34 11.50 -7.58
CA PRO A 83 6.97 11.86 -8.93
C PRO A 83 5.59 12.52 -8.81
N LEU A 84 5.62 13.83 -8.53
CA LEU A 84 4.45 14.66 -8.70
C LEU A 84 4.15 14.68 -10.20
N LEU A 85 2.94 14.23 -10.54
CA LEU A 85 2.33 14.30 -11.87
C LEU A 85 2.87 13.24 -12.83
N ASN A 86 2.07 12.17 -13.02
CA ASN A 86 2.16 11.39 -14.26
C ASN A 86 1.76 12.32 -15.41
N THR A 87 2.73 12.92 -16.09
CA THR A 87 2.54 13.89 -17.18
C THR A 87 1.86 13.30 -18.42
N LYS A 88 1.46 12.02 -18.37
CA LYS A 88 0.78 11.30 -19.44
C LYS A 88 -0.75 11.34 -19.35
N GLU A 89 -1.31 11.66 -18.19
CA GLU A 89 -2.77 11.79 -18.06
C GLU A 89 -3.21 13.24 -18.29
N PRO A 90 -4.26 13.48 -19.08
CA PRO A 90 -4.71 14.83 -19.43
C PRO A 90 -5.33 15.58 -18.24
N HIS A 91 -5.72 14.87 -17.17
CA HIS A 91 -6.42 15.44 -16.02
C HIS A 91 -5.79 14.96 -14.71
N PHE A 92 -5.46 15.91 -13.83
CA PHE A 92 -4.98 15.59 -12.47
C PHE A 92 -6.13 15.20 -11.54
N PHE A 93 -7.30 15.81 -11.72
CA PHE A 93 -8.49 15.55 -10.91
C PHE A 93 -9.46 14.62 -11.64
N VAL A 94 -10.29 13.92 -10.87
CA VAL A 94 -11.45 13.20 -11.41
C VAL A 94 -12.43 14.22 -11.98
N VAL A 95 -12.82 14.04 -13.24
CA VAL A 95 -13.74 14.93 -13.97
C VAL A 95 -15.11 14.30 -14.22
N ASP A 96 -15.19 12.97 -14.19
CA ASP A 96 -16.41 12.21 -14.37
C ASP A 96 -16.37 10.88 -13.58
N ASP A 97 -17.52 10.24 -13.49
CA ASP A 97 -17.70 9.01 -12.73
C ASP A 97 -16.91 7.83 -13.31
N GLN A 98 -16.82 7.73 -14.63
CA GLN A 98 -16.10 6.66 -15.30
C GLN A 98 -14.61 6.69 -14.93
N MET A 99 -14.01 7.87 -14.90
CA MET A 99 -12.63 8.06 -14.45
C MET A 99 -12.48 7.68 -12.97
N GLY A 100 -13.41 8.11 -12.12
CA GLY A 100 -13.39 7.76 -10.69
C GLY A 100 -13.47 6.25 -10.46
N ASP A 101 -14.36 5.56 -11.15
CA ASP A 101 -14.55 4.11 -11.03
C ASP A 101 -13.33 3.33 -11.52
N GLN A 102 -12.72 3.78 -12.63
CA GLN A 102 -11.48 3.18 -13.12
C GLN A 102 -10.32 3.34 -12.13
N LEU A 103 -10.19 4.52 -11.51
CA LEU A 103 -9.15 4.76 -10.51
C LEU A 103 -9.35 3.90 -9.26
N LEU A 104 -10.60 3.76 -8.78
CA LEU A 104 -10.91 2.88 -7.65
C LEU A 104 -10.72 1.40 -7.98
N ALA A 105 -11.08 0.96 -9.19
CA ALA A 105 -10.83 -0.41 -9.63
C ALA A 105 -9.33 -0.74 -9.66
N ARG A 106 -8.49 0.18 -10.17
CA ARG A 106 -7.02 0.06 -10.13
C ARG A 106 -6.48 0.07 -8.71
N ALA A 107 -7.03 0.90 -7.83
CA ALA A 107 -6.64 0.97 -6.43
C ALA A 107 -6.95 -0.36 -5.70
N GLU A 108 -8.12 -0.94 -5.95
CA GLU A 108 -8.50 -2.24 -5.39
C GLU A 108 -7.59 -3.37 -5.88
N GLU A 109 -7.31 -3.42 -7.18
CA GLU A 109 -6.39 -4.42 -7.73
C GLU A 109 -5.00 -4.29 -7.10
N ALA A 110 -4.49 -3.06 -6.97
CA ALA A 110 -3.22 -2.81 -6.29
C ALA A 110 -3.24 -3.27 -4.82
N ALA A 111 -4.32 -2.99 -4.08
CA ALA A 111 -4.46 -3.41 -2.70
C ALA A 111 -4.53 -4.94 -2.56
N LYS A 112 -5.21 -5.62 -3.49
CA LYS A 112 -5.25 -7.09 -3.56
C LYS A 112 -3.86 -7.69 -3.80
N LEU A 113 -3.10 -7.10 -4.73
CA LEU A 113 -1.74 -7.52 -5.02
C LEU A 113 -0.83 -7.29 -3.81
N SER A 114 -0.97 -6.17 -3.11
CA SER A 114 -0.23 -5.86 -1.88
C SER A 114 -0.56 -6.84 -0.75
N CYS A 115 -1.84 -7.16 -0.54
CA CYS A 115 -2.28 -8.16 0.44
C CYS A 115 -1.67 -9.54 0.13
N THR A 116 -1.68 -9.92 -1.14
CA THR A 116 -1.06 -11.17 -1.59
C THR A 116 0.43 -11.12 -1.30
N PHE A 117 1.13 -10.08 -1.78
CA PHE A 117 2.57 -9.87 -1.58
C PHE A 117 3.00 -10.00 -0.12
N PHE A 118 2.30 -9.37 0.83
CA PHE A 118 2.65 -9.50 2.25
C PHE A 118 2.40 -10.91 2.81
N GLY A 119 1.42 -11.65 2.28
CA GLY A 119 1.26 -13.07 2.57
C GLY A 119 2.49 -13.89 2.15
N TRP A 120 2.95 -13.70 0.92
CA TRP A 120 4.18 -14.35 0.42
C TRP A 120 5.42 -13.94 1.24
N LEU A 121 5.51 -12.66 1.62
CA LEU A 121 6.63 -12.16 2.40
C LEU A 121 6.68 -12.77 3.81
N LEU A 122 5.52 -13.00 4.42
CA LEU A 122 5.40 -13.71 5.69
C LEU A 122 5.76 -15.19 5.55
N GLU A 123 5.28 -15.88 4.52
CA GLU A 123 5.56 -17.30 4.28
C GLU A 123 7.06 -17.57 4.03
N THR A 124 7.75 -16.63 3.40
CA THR A 124 9.19 -16.71 3.09
C THR A 124 10.08 -16.13 4.18
N ASN A 125 9.51 -15.69 5.31
CA ASN A 125 10.24 -15.11 6.42
C ASN A 125 10.95 -16.16 7.28
N ALA A 126 12.28 -16.08 7.31
CA ALA A 126 13.14 -16.82 8.22
C ALA A 126 13.64 -15.97 9.41
N THR A 127 13.18 -14.71 9.52
CA THR A 127 13.65 -13.74 10.52
C THR A 127 12.60 -13.57 11.64
N PRO A 128 12.85 -14.08 12.86
CA PRO A 128 11.90 -13.96 13.97
C PRO A 128 11.50 -12.52 14.31
N GLU A 129 12.45 -11.60 14.23
CA GLU A 129 12.25 -10.17 14.54
C GLU A 129 11.24 -9.50 13.59
N LEU A 130 11.11 -9.99 12.35
CA LEU A 130 10.15 -9.49 11.36
C LEU A 130 8.79 -10.18 11.44
N HIS A 131 8.71 -11.37 12.04
CA HIS A 131 7.54 -12.24 11.93
C HIS A 131 6.26 -11.54 12.43
N ASN A 132 6.30 -11.00 13.63
CA ASN A 132 5.13 -10.34 14.22
C ASN A 132 4.68 -9.12 13.39
N THR A 133 5.64 -8.34 12.88
CA THR A 133 5.32 -7.16 12.05
C THR A 133 4.68 -7.57 10.73
N LEU A 134 5.23 -8.58 10.04
CA LEU A 134 4.66 -9.09 8.80
C LEU A 134 3.29 -9.73 9.01
N PHE A 135 3.11 -10.46 10.12
CA PHE A 135 1.83 -11.06 10.49
C PHE A 135 0.73 -10.00 10.70
N GLU A 136 1.04 -8.93 11.44
CA GLU A 136 0.13 -7.79 11.62
C GLU A 136 -0.19 -7.12 10.28
N PHE A 137 0.82 -6.95 9.41
CA PHE A 137 0.64 -6.31 8.11
C PHE A 137 -0.28 -7.10 7.20
N VAL A 138 -0.21 -8.43 7.19
CA VAL A 138 -1.15 -9.28 6.42
C VAL A 138 -2.59 -8.98 6.83
N THR A 139 -2.86 -8.89 8.13
CA THR A 139 -4.20 -8.56 8.64
C THR A 139 -4.62 -7.14 8.23
N GLN A 140 -3.73 -6.16 8.38
CA GLN A 140 -4.00 -4.77 8.02
C GLN A 140 -4.24 -4.61 6.51
N LYS A 141 -3.47 -5.30 5.65
CA LYS A 141 -3.62 -5.25 4.20
C LYS A 141 -4.89 -5.93 3.70
N SER A 142 -5.31 -7.01 4.36
CA SER A 142 -6.61 -7.64 4.10
C SER A 142 -7.76 -6.67 4.40
N ASN A 143 -7.69 -5.97 5.54
CA ASN A 143 -8.67 -4.94 5.90
C ASN A 143 -8.66 -3.76 4.92
N GLU A 144 -7.48 -3.28 4.53
CA GLU A 144 -7.31 -2.22 3.53
C GLU A 144 -7.97 -2.60 2.19
N PHE A 145 -7.68 -3.79 1.66
CA PHE A 145 -8.28 -4.31 0.44
C PHE A 145 -9.81 -4.35 0.55
N ARG A 146 -10.34 -4.90 1.65
CA ARG A 146 -11.78 -4.99 1.87
C ARG A 146 -12.45 -3.61 1.91
N ILE A 147 -11.85 -2.64 2.60
CA ILE A 147 -12.39 -1.28 2.69
C ILE A 147 -12.42 -0.59 1.31
N ILE A 148 -11.38 -0.78 0.50
CA ILE A 148 -11.34 -0.21 -0.86
C ILE A 148 -12.38 -0.88 -1.74
N GLN A 149 -12.55 -2.20 -1.62
CA GLN A 149 -13.57 -2.96 -2.33
C GLN A 149 -14.98 -2.46 -1.98
N GLU A 150 -15.29 -2.35 -0.69
CA GLU A 150 -16.58 -1.82 -0.21
C GLU A 150 -16.82 -0.39 -0.71
N CYS A 151 -15.79 0.45 -0.72
CA CYS A 151 -15.86 1.81 -1.26
C CYS A 151 -16.23 1.83 -2.75
N ARG A 152 -15.59 0.97 -3.57
CA ARG A 152 -15.90 0.86 -5.01
C ARG A 152 -17.33 0.36 -5.23
N GLU A 153 -17.73 -0.68 -4.50
CA GLU A 153 -19.06 -1.27 -4.61
C GLU A 153 -20.17 -0.29 -4.23
N GLN A 154 -19.99 0.47 -3.14
CA GLN A 154 -20.95 1.49 -2.71
C GLN A 154 -21.12 2.61 -3.73
N ARG A 155 -20.00 3.05 -4.35
CA ARG A 155 -20.03 4.05 -5.41
C ARG A 155 -20.77 3.53 -6.64
N ALA A 156 -20.51 2.29 -7.05
CA ALA A 156 -21.22 1.64 -8.15
C ALA A 156 -22.74 1.54 -7.90
N ILE A 157 -23.17 1.27 -6.66
CA ILE A 157 -24.59 1.21 -6.27
C ILE A 157 -25.23 2.60 -6.28
N GLY A 158 -24.48 3.64 -5.91
CA GLY A 158 -24.94 5.03 -5.92
C GLY A 158 -25.37 5.54 -7.30
N PHE A 159 -24.88 4.94 -8.39
CA PHE A 159 -25.26 5.27 -9.77
C PHE A 159 -26.56 4.63 -10.26
N TYR A 160 -27.10 3.64 -9.54
CA TYR A 160 -28.36 2.99 -9.88
C TYR A 160 -29.58 3.58 -9.13
N LYS A 161 -29.45 4.78 -8.58
CA LYS A 161 -30.55 5.58 -8.02
C LYS A 161 -30.72 6.88 -8.80
#